data_AF-A0A1Y5EG01-F1
#
_entry.id   AF-A0A1Y5EG01-F1
#
_cell.length_a   1.000
_cell.length_b   1.000
_cell.length_c   1.000
_cell.angle_alpha   90.00
_cell.angle_beta   90.00
_cell.angle_gamma   90.00
#
_symmetry.space_group_name_H-M   'P 1'
#
loop_
_entity.id
_entity.type
_entity.pdbx_description
1 polymer ?
#
loop_
_entity_poly.entity_id
_entity_poly.type
_entity_poly.pdbx_seq_one_letter_code
_entity_poly.pdbx_strand_id
1 'polypeptide(L)' 'MAWQDLFAALALVFIIEGIVPFMSPDSLRKTYQRMLEMNDRAIRITGLASMLAGVILLTLIR' A
#
# COMPACT_ATOMS: atom_id res chain seq x y z
N MET A 1 8.06 5.72 -23.38
CA MET A 1 6.78 6.05 -22.74
C MET A 1 6.45 5.07 -21.61
N ALA A 2 6.01 3.83 -21.86
CA ALA A 2 5.56 2.93 -20.77
C ALA A 2 6.58 2.69 -19.63
N TRP A 3 7.88 2.65 -19.94
CA TRP A 3 8.94 2.48 -18.94
C TRP A 3 9.10 3.70 -18.01
N GLN A 4 8.86 4.91 -18.53
CA GLN A 4 8.91 6.13 -17.72
C GLN A 4 7.73 6.18 -16.76
N ASP A 5 6.52 5.82 -17.24
CA ASP A 5 5.32 5.77 -16.40
C ASP A 5 5.45 4.71 -15.30
N LEU A 6 6.08 3.57 -15.60
CA LEU A 6 6.37 2.54 -14.60
C LEU A 6 7.32 3.07 -13.52
N PHE A 7 8.44 3.71 -13.90
CA PHE A 7 9.37 4.29 -12.93
C PHE A 7 8.74 5.43 -12.13
N ALA A 8 7.87 6.24 -12.74
CA ALA A 8 7.13 7.29 -12.04
C ALA A 8 6.15 6.69 -11.01
N ALA A 9 5.40 5.65 -11.39
CA ALA A 9 4.51 4.94 -10.46
C ALA A 9 5.30 4.33 -9.29
N LEU A 10 6.44 3.70 -9.55
CA LEU A 10 7.32 3.16 -8.50
C LEU A 10 7.88 4.26 -7.59
N ALA A 11 8.31 5.39 -8.15
CA ALA A 11 8.77 6.53 -7.37
C ALA A 11 7.67 7.07 -6.44
N LEU A 12 6.44 7.18 -6.94
CA LEU A 12 5.29 7.59 -6.12
C LEU A 12 5.01 6.60 -4.99
N VAL A 13 5.09 5.30 -5.23
CA VAL A 13 4.96 4.27 -4.18
C VAL A 13 6.02 4.48 -3.10
N PHE A 14 7.29 4.68 -3.46
CA PHE A 14 8.36 4.93 -2.47
C PHE A 14 8.14 6.22 -1.67
N ILE A 15 7.70 7.30 -2.32
CA ILE A 15 7.39 8.56 -1.63
C ILE A 15 6.26 8.33 -0.63
N ILE A 16 5.15 7.72 -1.05
CA ILE A 16 3.97 7.50 -0.21
C ILE A 16 4.29 6.56 0.97
N GLU A 17 4.95 5.42 0.70
CA GLU A 17 5.41 4.49 1.73
C GLU A 17 6.40 5.15 2.70
N GLY A 18 7.22 6.09 2.23
CA GLY A 18 8.22 6.81 3.04
C GLY A 18 7.66 7.92 3.93
N ILE A 19 6.50 8.51 3.60
CA ILE A 19 5.90 9.61 4.38
C ILE A 19 5.56 9.16 5.80
N VAL A 20 4.90 8.00 5.97
CA VAL A 20 4.48 7.49 7.28
C VAL A 20 5.66 7.21 8.23
N PRO A 21 6.72 6.45 7.85
CA PRO A 21 7.88 6.23 8.71
C PRO A 21 8.63 7.52 9.02
N PHE A 22 8.68 8.48 8.09
CA PHE A 22 9.36 9.76 8.32
C PHE A 22 8.58 10.67 9.28
N MET A 23 7.27 10.78 9.12
CA MET A 23 6.43 11.66 9.95
C MET A 23 6.16 11.08 11.35
N SER A 24 5.90 9.77 11.46
CA SER A 24 5.53 9.15 12.73
C SER A 24 5.95 7.67 12.78
N PRO A 25 7.22 7.38 13.12
CA PRO A 25 7.71 6.01 13.24
C PRO A 25 6.96 5.21 14.32
N ASP A 26 6.47 5.86 15.38
CA ASP A 26 5.68 5.21 16.42
C ASP A 26 4.31 4.73 15.92
N SER A 27 3.65 5.52 15.06
CA SER A 27 2.36 5.13 14.47
C SER A 27 2.52 3.92 13.54
N LEU A 28 3.62 3.88 12.77
CA LEU A 28 3.95 2.73 11.94
C LEU A 28 4.18 1.48 12.78
N ARG A 29 4.98 1.60 13.85
CA ARG A 29 5.29 0.48 14.76
C ARG A 29 4.03 -0.09 15.42
N LYS A 30 3.11 0.77 15.88
CA LYS A 30 1.80 0.35 16.42
C LYS A 30 0.92 -0.35 15.38
N THR A 31 0.94 0.12 14.14
CA THR A 31 0.19 -0.51 13.04
C THR A 31 0.71 -1.92 12.76
N TYR A 32 2.03 -2.10 12.70
CA TYR A 32 2.62 -3.43 12.54
C TYR A 32 2.35 -4.37 13.72
N GLN A 33 2.39 -3.87 14.95
CA GLN A 33 2.03 -4.67 16.13
C GLN A 33 0.59 -5.19 16.04
N ARG A 34 -0.36 -4.34 15.63
CA ARG A 34 -1.75 -4.77 15.39
C ARG A 34 -1.85 -5.80 14.27
N MET A 35 -1.06 -5.65 13.21
CA MET A 35 -1.03 -6.65 12.12
C MET A 35 -0.53 -8.00 12.59
N LEU A 36 0.46 -8.04 13.51
CA LEU A 36 0.96 -9.30 14.08
C LEU A 36 -0.08 -10.02 14.96
N GLU A 37 -1.01 -9.28 15.55
CA GLU A 37 -2.12 -9.83 16.32
C GLU A 37 -3.29 -10.30 15.43
N MET A 38 -3.31 -9.93 14.14
CA MET A 38 -4.34 -10.37 13.20
C MET A 38 -4.03 -11.78 12.67
N ASN A 39 -5.07 -12.60 12.52
CA ASN A 39 -4.95 -13.91 11.88
C ASN A 39 -4.58 -13.75 10.39
N ASP A 40 -3.72 -14.62 9.86
CA ASP A 40 -3.28 -14.68 8.46
C ASP A 40 -4.43 -14.56 7.46
N ARG A 41 -5.58 -15.19 7.76
CA ARG A 41 -6.77 -15.11 6.89
C ARG A 41 -7.27 -13.67 6.77
N ALA A 42 -7.30 -12.92 7.85
CA ALA A 42 -7.76 -11.53 7.84
C ALA A 42 -6.81 -10.64 7.03
N ILE A 43 -5.49 -10.80 7.21
CA ILE A 43 -4.46 -10.08 6.45
C ILE A 43 -4.57 -10.36 4.95
N ARG A 44 -4.81 -11.63 4.58
CA ARG A 44 -5.01 -12.01 3.17
C ARG A 44 -6.27 -11.39 2.58
N ILE A 45 -7.38 -11.38 3.31
CA ILE A 45 -8.65 -10.80 2.82
C ILE A 45 -8.53 -9.28 2.67
N THR A 46 -7.91 -8.58 3.61
CA THR A 46 -7.69 -7.13 3.49
C THR A 46 -6.77 -6.82 2.31
N GLY A 47 -5.72 -7.62 2.10
CA GLY A 47 -4.87 -7.54 0.92
C GLY A 47 -5.63 -7.75 -0.40
N LEU A 48 -6.50 -8.77 -0.46
CA LEU A 48 -7.34 -9.04 -1.64
C LEU A 48 -8.32 -7.90 -1.91
N ALA A 49 -8.97 -7.37 -0.87
CA ALA A 49 -9.86 -6.23 -1.01
C ALA A 49 -9.13 -4.99 -1.56
N SER A 50 -7.92 -4.71 -1.06
CA SER A 50 -7.07 -3.62 -1.54
C SER A 50 -6.65 -3.80 -3.01
N MET A 51 -6.22 -5.02 -3.38
CA MET A 51 -5.88 -5.33 -4.78
C MET A 51 -7.08 -5.14 -5.72
N LEU A 52 -8.26 -5.63 -5.34
CA LEU A 52 -9.47 -5.46 -6.15
C LEU A 52 -9.88 -4.00 -6.28
N ALA A 53 -9.82 -3.22 -5.19
CA ALA A 53 -10.08 -1.79 -5.24
C ALA A 53 -9.09 -1.07 -6.17
N GLY A 54 -7.80 -1.45 -6.13
CA GLY A 54 -6.78 -0.93 -7.03
C GLY A 54 -7.07 -1.23 -8.51
N VAL A 55 -7.49 -2.46 -8.83
CA VAL A 55 -7.89 -2.83 -10.20
C VAL A 55 -9.11 -2.02 -10.65
N ILE A 56 -10.14 -1.90 -9.79
CA ILE A 56 -11.35 -1.11 -10.11
C ILE A 56 -10.97 0.34 -10.38
N LEU A 57 -10.19 0.98 -9.51
CA LEU A 57 -9.72 2.35 -9.71
C LEU A 57 -8.92 2.50 -11.00
N LEU A 58 -8.02 1.55 -11.29
CA LEU A 58 -7.23 1.56 -12.52
C LEU A 58 -8.14 1.50 -13.76
N THR A 59 -9.17 0.65 -13.75
CA THR A 59 -10.15 0.53 -14.86
C THR A 59 -11.13 1.68 -14.97
N LEU A 60 -11.28 2.52 -13.94
CA LEU A 60 -12.12 3.72 -13.99
C LEU A 60 -11.34 4.94 -14.49
N ILE A 61 -10.04 5.01 -14.18
CA ILE A 61 -9.17 6.12 -14.53
C ILE A 61 -8.56 5.94 -15.93
N ARG A 62 -8.34 4.69 -16.37
CA ARG A 62 -7.91 4.33 -17.73
C ARG A 62 -9.04 3.71 -18.52
#